data_AF-A0A7K2LYY2-F1
#
_entry.id   AF-A0A7K2LYY2-F1
#
_cell.length_a   1.000
_cell.length_b   1.000
_cell.length_c   1.000
_cell.angle_alpha   90.00
_cell.angle_beta   90.00
_cell.angle_gamma   90.00
#
_symmetry.space_group_name_H-M   'P 1'
#
loop_
_entity.id
_entity.type
_entity.pdbx_description
1 polymer ?
#
loop_
_entity_poly.entity_id
_entity_poly.type
_entity_poly.pdbx_seq_one_letter_code
_entity_poly.pdbx_strand_id
1 'polypeptide(L)'
;VKDAFGVEKAAHEAVLAAAMDRVRADLAARPHGTRSVVLAHAFVTGGEASDSERDITVGGVAAVPAGVFDGVDYAALGHLHGCQTITGRVRYSGSPLPYSFSEAAHRKSVWIVDLDADGSVTAERVDCPVPRPLARLRGPLEDLLADPALAPHEESWVEATLTDPVRPADPMARLTERFPHTLSLVFDPERAPDDPDVSYARRLAGRSDQQIAEDFVAHVRGAGPDADEQAVLREAFDAVRLDDPEHEVTR
;
A
#
# COMPACT_ATOMS: atom_id res chain seq x y z
N VAL A 1 0.75 16.01 -24.91
CA VAL A 1 -0.41 15.10 -25.01
C VAL A 1 -1.70 15.87 -25.25
N LYS A 2 -2.12 16.74 -24.33
CA LYS A 2 -3.29 17.64 -24.49
C LYS A 2 -3.37 18.29 -25.89
N ASP A 3 -2.31 18.95 -26.34
CA ASP A 3 -2.30 19.64 -27.64
C ASP A 3 -2.37 18.68 -28.83
N ALA A 4 -1.73 17.51 -28.72
CA ALA A 4 -1.82 16.45 -29.73
C ALA A 4 -3.22 15.82 -29.81
N PHE A 5 -3.97 15.85 -28.70
CA PHE A 5 -5.36 15.38 -28.64
C PHE A 5 -6.40 16.50 -28.81
N GLY A 6 -5.98 17.76 -28.95
CA GLY A 6 -6.88 18.90 -29.14
C GLY A 6 -7.81 19.17 -27.95
N VAL A 7 -7.43 18.75 -26.74
CA VAL A 7 -8.31 18.80 -25.56
C VAL A 7 -8.12 20.11 -24.81
N GLU A 8 -9.18 20.80 -24.39
CA GLU A 8 -9.07 22.09 -23.68
C GLU A 8 -8.52 21.97 -22.25
N LYS A 9 -8.72 20.83 -21.58
CA LYS A 9 -8.20 20.52 -20.24
C LYS A 9 -7.35 19.26 -20.26
N ALA A 10 -6.22 19.28 -19.56
CA ALA A 10 -5.37 18.11 -19.36
C ALA A 10 -5.92 17.23 -18.22
N ALA A 11 -7.15 16.74 -18.40
CA ALA A 11 -7.77 15.76 -17.50
C ALA A 11 -7.64 14.35 -18.09
N HIS A 12 -7.42 13.35 -17.25
CA HIS A 12 -7.16 11.97 -17.69
C HIS A 12 -8.32 11.42 -18.54
N GLU A 13 -9.56 11.58 -18.07
CA GLU A 13 -10.78 11.21 -18.82
C GLU A 13 -10.86 11.88 -20.19
N ALA A 14 -10.62 13.20 -20.25
CA ALA A 14 -10.77 13.95 -21.50
C ALA A 14 -9.73 13.52 -22.56
N VAL A 15 -8.52 13.16 -22.13
CA VAL A 15 -7.49 12.61 -23.02
C VAL A 15 -7.85 11.20 -23.48
N LEU A 16 -8.33 10.33 -22.59
CA LEU A 16 -8.75 8.97 -22.96
C LEU A 16 -9.97 8.98 -23.88
N ALA A 17 -10.95 9.85 -23.63
CA ALA A 17 -12.11 10.03 -24.49
C ALA A 17 -11.69 10.46 -25.91
N ALA A 18 -10.82 11.47 -26.03
CA ALA A 18 -10.29 11.91 -27.32
C ALA A 18 -9.48 10.82 -28.04
N ALA A 19 -8.76 9.98 -27.29
CA ALA A 19 -8.08 8.82 -27.87
C ALA A 19 -9.06 7.77 -28.39
N MET A 20 -10.09 7.44 -27.61
CA MET A 20 -11.12 6.49 -27.99
C MET A 20 -11.98 7.00 -29.16
N ASP A 21 -12.22 8.30 -29.28
CA ASP A 21 -12.88 8.90 -30.46
C ASP A 21 -12.09 8.64 -31.74
N ARG A 22 -10.76 8.75 -31.69
CA ARG A 22 -9.89 8.44 -32.84
C ARG A 22 -9.90 6.96 -33.17
N VAL A 23 -9.90 6.09 -32.15
CA VAL A 23 -10.02 4.64 -32.34
C VAL A 23 -11.36 4.28 -33.01
N ARG A 24 -12.47 4.86 -32.52
CA ARG A 24 -13.80 4.63 -33.11
C ARG A 24 -13.90 5.18 -34.54
N ALA A 25 -13.33 6.35 -34.81
CA ALA A 25 -13.30 6.93 -36.15
C ALA A 25 -12.51 6.06 -37.14
N ASP A 26 -11.36 5.52 -36.72
CA ASP A 26 -10.60 4.57 -37.53
C ASP A 26 -11.39 3.27 -37.74
N LEU A 27 -11.96 2.69 -36.69
CA LEU A 27 -12.74 1.46 -36.76
C LEU A 27 -13.95 1.60 -37.71
N ALA A 28 -14.63 2.74 -37.69
CA ALA A 28 -15.76 3.04 -38.56
C ALA A 28 -15.40 3.09 -40.06
N ALA A 29 -14.13 3.35 -40.40
CA ALA A 29 -13.64 3.32 -41.77
C ALA A 29 -13.20 1.93 -42.25
N ARG A 30 -13.16 0.94 -41.34
CA ARG A 30 -12.77 -0.45 -41.65
C ARG A 30 -13.98 -1.27 -42.13
N PRO A 31 -13.75 -2.42 -42.79
CA PRO A 31 -14.84 -3.31 -43.19
C PRO A 31 -15.74 -3.68 -42.00
N HIS A 32 -17.04 -3.79 -42.27
CA HIS A 32 -18.02 -4.23 -41.27
C HIS A 32 -17.62 -5.59 -40.68
N GLY A 33 -17.76 -5.74 -39.35
CA GLY A 33 -17.32 -6.93 -38.62
C GLY A 33 -15.83 -6.98 -38.29
N THR A 34 -15.09 -5.88 -38.51
CA THR A 34 -13.72 -5.76 -38.00
C THR A 34 -13.74 -5.77 -36.46
N ARG A 35 -13.06 -6.75 -35.88
CA ARG A 35 -12.89 -6.90 -34.43
C ARG A 35 -11.87 -5.92 -33.88
N SER A 36 -12.14 -5.40 -32.69
CA SER A 36 -11.38 -4.32 -32.06
C SER A 36 -11.01 -4.64 -30.62
N VAL A 37 -9.72 -4.52 -30.33
CA VAL A 37 -9.15 -4.67 -29.00
C VAL A 37 -8.34 -3.42 -28.66
N VAL A 38 -8.67 -2.79 -27.54
CA VAL A 38 -7.93 -1.63 -27.01
C VAL A 38 -7.11 -2.08 -25.82
N LEU A 39 -5.84 -1.68 -25.80
CA LEU A 39 -4.98 -1.79 -24.62
C LEU A 39 -4.85 -0.41 -24.01
N ALA A 40 -5.14 -0.28 -22.72
CA ALA A 40 -5.03 0.99 -22.01
C ALA A 40 -4.46 0.80 -20.61
N HIS A 41 -3.71 1.78 -20.14
CA HIS A 41 -3.19 1.83 -18.77
C HIS A 41 -3.80 3.03 -18.07
N ALA A 42 -4.82 2.79 -17.25
CA ALA A 42 -5.65 3.83 -16.64
C ALA A 42 -6.35 3.33 -15.38
N PHE A 43 -6.76 4.26 -14.52
CA PHE A 43 -7.68 3.95 -13.43
C PHE A 43 -9.12 4.15 -13.90
N VAL A 44 -9.91 3.07 -13.89
CA VAL A 44 -11.31 3.08 -14.35
C VAL A 44 -12.23 2.92 -13.15
N THR A 45 -13.29 3.72 -13.11
CA THR A 45 -14.27 3.70 -12.02
C THR A 45 -14.84 2.29 -11.81
N GLY A 46 -14.86 1.84 -10.56
CA GLY A 46 -15.23 0.47 -10.18
C GLY A 46 -14.06 -0.50 -10.05
N GLY A 47 -12.83 -0.06 -10.37
CA GLY A 47 -11.61 -0.79 -10.06
C GLY A 47 -11.12 -0.55 -8.62
N GLU A 48 -10.59 -1.61 -8.01
CA GLU A 48 -10.01 -1.61 -6.67
C GLU A 48 -8.48 -1.54 -6.75
N ALA A 49 -7.87 -0.55 -6.10
CA ALA A 49 -6.41 -0.38 -6.04
C ALA A 49 -5.80 -1.18 -4.88
N SER A 50 -4.48 -1.34 -4.93
CA SER A 50 -3.65 -1.81 -3.83
C SER A 50 -2.54 -0.78 -3.51
N ASP A 51 -1.69 -1.07 -2.53
CA ASP A 51 -0.67 -0.10 -2.08
C ASP A 51 0.55 -0.03 -3.02
N SER A 52 0.68 -0.99 -3.94
CA SER A 52 1.82 -1.05 -4.87
C SER A 52 1.63 -0.23 -6.14
N GLU A 53 0.39 0.15 -6.49
CA GLU A 53 0.12 1.04 -7.61
C GLU A 53 0.61 2.46 -7.31
N ARG A 54 1.30 3.07 -8.28
CA ARG A 54 1.65 4.49 -8.19
C ARG A 54 0.43 5.33 -8.49
N ASP A 55 0.23 6.39 -7.71
CA ASP A 55 -0.80 7.38 -8.03
C ASP A 55 -0.48 8.05 -9.38
N ILE A 56 -1.37 7.85 -10.36
CA ILE A 56 -1.29 8.47 -11.70
C ILE A 56 -2.23 9.67 -11.84
N THR A 57 -2.82 10.15 -10.74
CA THR A 57 -3.68 11.32 -10.76
C THR A 57 -2.94 12.53 -11.33
N VAL A 58 -3.59 13.18 -12.29
CA VAL A 58 -3.20 14.51 -12.75
C VAL A 58 -4.39 15.43 -12.45
N GLY A 59 -4.26 16.31 -11.47
CA GLY A 59 -5.28 17.30 -11.14
C GLY A 59 -6.47 16.80 -10.29
N GLY A 60 -6.28 15.73 -9.49
CA GLY A 60 -7.22 15.36 -8.42
C GLY A 60 -8.40 14.47 -8.80
N VAL A 61 -8.56 14.07 -10.08
CA VAL A 61 -9.53 13.06 -10.51
C VAL A 61 -8.80 11.96 -11.30
N ALA A 62 -8.62 10.79 -10.67
CA ALA A 62 -7.90 9.66 -11.25
C ALA A 62 -8.75 8.82 -12.20
N ALA A 63 -10.06 8.76 -11.92
CA ALA A 63 -10.93 7.72 -12.43
C ALA A 63 -11.63 8.12 -13.72
N VAL A 64 -11.58 7.23 -14.71
CA VAL A 64 -12.28 7.35 -15.97
C VAL A 64 -13.50 6.43 -15.96
N PRO A 65 -14.69 6.89 -16.37
CA PRO A 65 -15.85 6.01 -16.51
C PRO A 65 -15.57 4.87 -17.51
N ALA A 66 -16.04 3.66 -17.21
CA ALA A 66 -15.88 2.52 -18.11
C ALA A 66 -16.47 2.77 -19.51
N GLY A 67 -17.53 3.59 -19.61
CA GLY A 67 -18.18 3.96 -20.87
C GLY A 67 -17.28 4.72 -21.86
N VAL A 68 -16.12 5.24 -21.44
CA VAL A 68 -15.13 5.79 -22.38
C VAL A 68 -14.66 4.74 -23.39
N PHE A 69 -14.65 3.47 -22.97
CA PHE A 69 -14.28 2.33 -23.80
C PHE A 69 -15.44 1.75 -24.62
N ASP A 70 -16.63 2.38 -24.63
CA ASP A 70 -17.74 1.91 -25.46
C ASP A 70 -17.42 2.02 -26.96
N GLY A 71 -17.96 1.08 -27.74
CA GLY A 71 -17.79 1.01 -29.19
C GLY A 71 -16.61 0.18 -29.69
N VAL A 72 -15.86 -0.47 -28.79
CA VAL A 72 -14.90 -1.54 -29.14
C VAL A 72 -15.34 -2.88 -28.57
N ASP A 73 -14.84 -3.98 -29.12
CA ASP A 73 -15.26 -5.31 -28.70
C ASP A 73 -14.65 -5.70 -27.35
N TYR A 74 -13.40 -5.29 -27.09
CA TYR A 74 -12.71 -5.58 -25.85
C TYR A 74 -11.73 -4.47 -25.45
N ALA A 75 -11.65 -4.17 -24.15
CA ALA A 75 -10.63 -3.31 -23.57
C ALA A 75 -9.84 -4.08 -22.51
N ALA A 76 -8.56 -4.30 -22.80
CA ALA A 76 -7.57 -4.85 -21.89
C ALA A 76 -6.94 -3.71 -21.08
N LEU A 77 -7.28 -3.63 -19.80
CA LEU A 77 -6.76 -2.61 -18.90
C LEU A 77 -5.54 -3.13 -18.13
N GLY A 78 -4.55 -2.24 -17.99
CA GLY A 78 -3.46 -2.32 -17.02
C GLY A 78 -3.54 -1.17 -16.03
N HIS A 79 -2.69 -1.23 -15.00
CA HIS A 79 -2.53 -0.30 -13.86
C HIS A 79 -2.80 -0.99 -12.53
N LEU A 80 -3.98 -1.60 -12.39
CA LEU A 80 -4.36 -2.32 -11.18
C LEU A 80 -3.72 -3.70 -11.14
N HIS A 81 -3.23 -4.08 -9.96
CA HIS A 81 -2.52 -5.32 -9.72
C HIS A 81 -3.45 -6.47 -9.31
N GLY A 82 -4.69 -6.16 -8.94
CA GLY A 82 -5.78 -7.14 -8.81
C GLY A 82 -6.41 -7.47 -10.16
N CYS A 83 -6.63 -8.77 -10.43
CA CYS A 83 -7.37 -9.22 -11.61
C CYS A 83 -8.88 -8.99 -11.43
N GLN A 84 -9.46 -8.12 -12.25
CA GLN A 84 -10.80 -7.57 -12.02
C GLN A 84 -11.62 -7.51 -13.31
N THR A 85 -12.94 -7.70 -13.18
CA THR A 85 -13.90 -7.49 -14.26
C THR A 85 -14.66 -6.21 -13.98
N ILE A 86 -14.49 -5.19 -14.84
CA ILE A 86 -15.26 -3.94 -14.74
C ILE A 86 -16.59 -4.09 -15.48
N THR A 87 -16.54 -4.65 -16.69
CA THR A 87 -17.72 -5.05 -17.48
C THR A 87 -17.43 -6.36 -18.21
N GLY A 88 -18.43 -6.89 -18.93
CA GLY A 88 -18.24 -8.07 -19.80
C GLY A 88 -17.20 -7.88 -20.90
N ARG A 89 -16.69 -6.66 -21.16
CA ARG A 89 -15.71 -6.33 -22.20
C ARG A 89 -14.51 -5.53 -21.70
N VAL A 90 -14.53 -5.04 -20.47
CA VAL A 90 -13.48 -4.19 -19.88
C VAL A 90 -12.93 -4.89 -18.64
N ARG A 91 -11.65 -5.26 -18.64
CA ARG A 91 -11.03 -6.06 -17.56
C ARG A 91 -9.61 -5.62 -17.27
N TYR A 92 -9.23 -5.76 -16.00
CA TYR A 92 -7.83 -5.71 -15.56
C TYR A 92 -7.29 -7.14 -15.46
N SER A 93 -6.13 -7.41 -16.05
CA SER A 93 -5.44 -8.68 -15.86
C SER A 93 -4.79 -8.82 -14.48
N GLY A 94 -4.53 -7.69 -13.81
CA GLY A 94 -3.71 -7.70 -12.60
C GLY A 94 -2.23 -7.93 -12.91
N SER A 95 -1.44 -8.00 -11.84
CA SER A 95 -0.04 -8.43 -11.90
C SER A 95 0.07 -9.96 -11.80
N PRO A 96 1.07 -10.58 -12.46
CA PRO A 96 1.28 -12.03 -12.39
C PRO A 96 1.88 -12.49 -11.05
N LEU A 97 2.46 -11.56 -10.28
CA LEU A 97 3.05 -11.78 -8.96
C LEU A 97 2.62 -10.65 -8.01
N PRO A 98 2.56 -10.89 -6.69
CA PRO A 98 2.24 -9.84 -5.73
C PRO A 98 3.42 -8.88 -5.55
N TYR A 99 3.14 -7.58 -5.44
CA TYR A 99 4.14 -6.53 -5.22
C TYR A 99 3.99 -5.79 -3.88
N SER A 100 2.85 -5.94 -3.22
CA SER A 100 2.57 -5.42 -1.88
C SER A 100 1.80 -6.44 -1.03
N PHE A 101 1.95 -6.35 0.30
CA PHE A 101 1.16 -7.13 1.27
C PHE A 101 -0.34 -6.83 1.21
N SER A 102 -0.76 -5.64 0.76
CA SER A 102 -2.17 -5.36 0.49
C SER A 102 -2.79 -6.32 -0.54
N GLU A 103 -1.96 -6.97 -1.37
CA GLU A 103 -2.38 -7.93 -2.38
C GLU A 103 -2.47 -9.38 -1.85
N ALA A 104 -2.36 -9.60 -0.53
CA ALA A 104 -2.37 -10.96 0.05
C ALA A 104 -3.65 -11.76 -0.26
N ALA A 105 -4.78 -11.09 -0.47
CA ALA A 105 -6.03 -11.71 -0.88
C ALA A 105 -6.19 -11.83 -2.41
N HIS A 106 -5.27 -11.28 -3.21
CA HIS A 106 -5.39 -11.29 -4.66
C HIS A 106 -5.05 -12.66 -5.24
N ARG A 107 -5.99 -13.20 -6.04
CA ARG A 107 -5.74 -14.36 -6.89
C ARG A 107 -4.96 -13.95 -8.14
N LYS A 108 -3.67 -14.27 -8.16
CA LYS A 108 -2.79 -13.99 -9.30
C LYS A 108 -3.21 -14.85 -10.49
N SER A 109 -3.50 -14.19 -11.60
CA SER A 109 -4.12 -14.82 -12.75
C SER A 109 -3.92 -14.01 -14.02
N VAL A 110 -4.25 -14.63 -15.15
CA VAL A 110 -4.36 -13.99 -16.47
C VAL A 110 -5.74 -14.26 -17.06
N TRP A 111 -6.15 -13.42 -18.01
CA TRP A 111 -7.35 -13.68 -18.81
C TRP A 111 -6.93 -14.36 -20.12
N ILE A 112 -7.57 -15.49 -20.42
CA ILE A 112 -7.67 -16.05 -21.77
C ILE A 112 -8.96 -15.50 -22.35
N VAL A 113 -8.85 -14.76 -23.45
CA VAL A 113 -9.98 -14.05 -24.07
C VAL A 113 -10.14 -14.56 -25.49
N ASP A 114 -11.30 -15.13 -25.78
CA ASP A 114 -11.70 -15.47 -27.14
C ASP A 114 -12.65 -14.39 -27.66
N LEU A 115 -12.36 -13.91 -28.87
CA LEU A 115 -13.14 -12.89 -29.55
C LEU A 115 -13.67 -13.45 -30.88
N ASP A 116 -14.94 -13.84 -30.85
CA ASP A 116 -15.62 -14.48 -31.96
C ASP A 116 -15.87 -13.53 -33.13
N ALA A 117 -16.18 -14.10 -34.29
CA ALA A 117 -16.36 -13.35 -35.54
C ALA A 117 -17.47 -12.29 -35.49
N ASP A 118 -18.45 -12.45 -34.59
CA ASP A 118 -19.54 -11.51 -34.36
C ASP A 118 -19.22 -10.43 -33.29
N GLY A 119 -17.99 -10.46 -32.75
CA GLY A 119 -17.56 -9.56 -31.69
C GLY A 119 -18.00 -9.99 -30.29
N SER A 120 -18.57 -11.18 -30.12
CA SER A 120 -18.84 -11.74 -28.79
C SER A 120 -17.52 -12.14 -28.09
N VAL A 121 -17.50 -11.98 -26.76
CA VAL A 121 -16.30 -12.17 -25.94
C VAL A 121 -16.59 -13.24 -24.89
N THR A 122 -15.77 -14.28 -24.88
CA THR A 122 -15.64 -15.20 -23.74
C THR A 122 -14.32 -14.95 -23.05
N ALA A 123 -14.32 -15.01 -21.72
CA ALA A 123 -13.13 -14.76 -20.91
C ALA A 123 -13.01 -15.80 -19.81
N GLU A 124 -11.90 -16.53 -19.81
CA GLU A 124 -11.52 -17.48 -18.78
C GLU A 124 -10.38 -16.92 -17.94
N ARG A 125 -10.48 -17.05 -16.63
CA ARG A 125 -9.41 -16.66 -15.70
C ARG A 125 -8.56 -17.88 -15.36
N VAL A 126 -7.28 -17.83 -15.71
CA VAL A 126 -6.31 -18.89 -15.45
C VAL A 126 -5.32 -18.43 -14.39
N ASP A 127 -5.11 -19.26 -13.37
CA ASP A 127 -4.22 -18.90 -12.25
C ASP A 127 -2.75 -18.91 -12.65
N CYS A 128 -2.04 -17.91 -12.14
CA CYS A 128 -0.59 -17.88 -12.17
C CYS A 128 -0.04 -18.66 -10.97
N PRO A 129 1.05 -19.42 -11.14
CA PRO A 129 1.75 -20.00 -10.02
C PRO A 129 2.28 -18.88 -9.11
N VAL A 130 2.05 -19.01 -7.80
CA VAL A 130 2.59 -18.11 -6.77
C VAL A 130 3.58 -18.93 -5.94
N PRO A 131 4.89 -18.88 -6.24
CA PRO A 131 5.88 -19.74 -5.59
C PRO A 131 5.93 -19.58 -4.07
N ARG A 132 5.65 -18.36 -3.59
CA ARG A 132 5.53 -18.07 -2.17
C ARG A 132 4.36 -17.11 -1.92
N PRO A 133 3.32 -17.53 -1.19
CA PRO A 133 2.18 -16.66 -0.90
C PRO A 133 2.59 -15.55 0.07
N LEU A 134 1.81 -14.47 0.09
CA LEU A 134 1.91 -13.45 1.12
C LEU A 134 1.01 -13.81 2.30
N ALA A 135 1.45 -13.48 3.51
CA ALA A 135 0.65 -13.58 4.72
C ALA A 135 0.75 -12.28 5.51
N ARG A 136 -0.41 -11.79 5.97
CA ARG A 136 -0.48 -10.67 6.90
C ARG A 136 -0.93 -11.22 8.24
N LEU A 137 -0.03 -11.20 9.20
CA LEU A 137 -0.27 -11.70 10.55
C LEU A 137 -0.50 -10.49 11.45
N ARG A 138 -1.49 -10.57 12.34
CA ARG A 138 -1.78 -9.51 13.30
C ARG A 138 -2.12 -10.09 14.66
N GLY A 139 -1.51 -9.55 15.71
CA GLY A 139 -1.77 -9.93 17.09
C GLY A 139 -0.57 -9.66 18.00
N PRO A 140 -0.68 -9.99 19.29
CA PRO A 140 0.44 -9.98 20.21
C PRO A 140 1.54 -10.95 19.74
N LEU A 141 2.81 -10.61 19.95
CA LEU A 141 3.93 -11.43 19.48
C LEU A 141 3.85 -12.88 19.97
N GLU A 142 3.55 -13.10 21.25
CA GLU A 142 3.49 -14.45 21.82
C GLU A 142 2.39 -15.30 21.17
N ASP A 143 1.24 -14.69 20.85
CA ASP A 143 0.14 -15.37 20.19
C ASP A 143 0.54 -15.77 18.76
N LEU A 144 1.18 -14.86 18.03
CA LEU A 144 1.69 -15.15 16.68
C LEU A 144 2.73 -16.27 16.67
N LEU A 145 3.53 -16.40 17.73
CA LEU A 145 4.55 -17.45 17.86
C LEU A 145 3.98 -18.79 18.35
N ALA A 146 2.89 -18.79 19.10
CA ALA A 146 2.31 -20.00 19.69
C ALA A 146 1.16 -20.59 18.87
N ASP A 147 0.43 -19.79 18.08
CA ASP A 147 -0.81 -20.23 17.43
C ASP A 147 -0.53 -21.28 16.34
N PRO A 148 -0.95 -22.55 16.50
CA PRO A 148 -0.75 -23.60 15.50
C PRO A 148 -1.52 -23.35 14.19
N ALA A 149 -2.57 -22.51 14.20
CA ALA A 149 -3.31 -22.15 12.99
C ALA A 149 -2.45 -21.36 11.98
N LEU A 150 -1.35 -20.77 12.44
CA LEU A 150 -0.42 -20.01 11.60
C LEU A 150 0.67 -20.87 10.93
N ALA A 151 0.72 -22.18 11.21
CA ALA A 151 1.68 -23.10 10.59
C ALA A 151 1.70 -23.06 9.04
N PRO A 152 0.57 -22.89 8.33
CA PRO A 152 0.58 -22.74 6.86
C PRO A 152 1.34 -21.51 6.35
N HIS A 153 1.63 -20.54 7.23
CA HIS A 153 2.29 -19.28 6.87
C HIS A 153 3.79 -19.26 7.15
N GLU A 154 4.37 -20.32 7.72
CA GLU A 154 5.81 -20.42 8.04
C GLU A 154 6.68 -20.20 6.79
N GLU A 155 6.24 -20.73 5.65
CA GLU A 155 6.89 -20.56 4.36
C GLU A 155 6.34 -19.35 3.56
N SER A 156 5.46 -18.51 4.09
CA SER A 156 4.95 -17.33 3.38
C SER A 156 5.92 -16.15 3.45
N TRP A 157 5.85 -15.22 2.51
CA TRP A 157 6.36 -13.87 2.79
C TRP A 157 5.44 -13.24 3.84
N VAL A 158 5.98 -12.82 4.97
CA VAL A 158 5.17 -12.35 6.11
C VAL A 158 5.33 -10.84 6.33
N GLU A 159 4.20 -10.16 6.47
CA GLU A 159 4.08 -8.89 7.19
C GLU A 159 3.42 -9.18 8.54
N ALA A 160 4.12 -8.89 9.64
CA ALA A 160 3.60 -9.04 10.98
C ALA A 160 3.23 -7.67 11.55
N THR A 161 2.00 -7.52 12.02
CA THR A 161 1.54 -6.34 12.76
C THR A 161 1.35 -6.71 14.23
N LEU A 162 2.23 -6.21 15.08
CA LEU A 162 2.20 -6.46 16.51
C LEU A 162 1.24 -5.51 17.21
N THR A 163 0.32 -6.07 17.99
CA THR A 163 -0.69 -5.31 18.74
C THR A 163 -0.37 -5.23 20.23
N ASP A 164 0.78 -5.74 20.66
CA ASP A 164 1.25 -5.65 22.03
C ASP A 164 1.20 -4.20 22.54
N PRO A 165 0.73 -3.94 23.78
CA PRO A 165 0.68 -2.59 24.34
C PRO A 165 2.04 -1.88 24.36
N VAL A 166 3.11 -2.67 24.51
CA VAL A 166 4.51 -2.25 24.50
C VAL A 166 5.24 -3.09 23.48
N ARG A 167 6.15 -2.48 22.71
CA ARG A 167 6.95 -3.19 21.71
C ARG A 167 7.77 -4.30 22.39
N PRO A 168 7.60 -5.57 22.00
CA PRO A 168 8.38 -6.67 22.56
C PRO A 168 9.87 -6.55 22.25
N ALA A 169 10.71 -7.27 22.99
CA ALA A 169 12.14 -7.37 22.71
C ALA A 169 12.42 -8.27 21.49
N ASP A 170 13.34 -7.82 20.64
CA ASP A 170 13.81 -8.51 19.42
C ASP A 170 12.70 -9.17 18.57
N PRO A 171 11.58 -8.47 18.30
CA PRO A 171 10.38 -9.08 17.72
C PRO A 171 10.65 -9.66 16.34
N MET A 172 11.51 -8.99 15.56
CA MET A 172 11.87 -9.44 14.22
C MET A 172 12.68 -10.75 14.27
N ALA A 173 13.68 -10.84 15.16
CA ALA A 173 14.48 -12.05 15.30
C ALA A 173 13.61 -13.25 15.71
N ARG A 174 12.74 -13.04 16.71
CA ARG A 174 11.81 -14.07 17.19
C ARG A 174 10.79 -14.49 16.13
N LEU A 175 10.22 -13.54 15.38
CA LEU A 175 9.35 -13.86 14.25
C LEU A 175 10.09 -14.65 13.18
N THR A 176 11.34 -14.32 12.86
CA THR A 176 12.11 -15.07 11.85
C THR A 176 12.48 -16.48 12.26
N GLU A 177 12.49 -16.81 13.56
CA GLU A 177 12.68 -18.20 14.01
C GLU A 177 11.52 -19.10 13.59
N ARG A 178 10.28 -18.58 13.61
CA ARG A 178 9.08 -19.32 13.21
C ARG A 178 8.68 -19.08 11.75
N PHE A 179 8.82 -17.85 11.27
CA PHE A 179 8.46 -17.38 9.94
C PHE A 179 9.72 -16.84 9.25
N PRO A 180 10.59 -17.71 8.69
CA PRO A 180 11.91 -17.33 8.16
C PRO A 180 11.89 -16.25 7.07
N HIS A 181 10.72 -16.03 6.46
CA HIS A 181 10.49 -15.11 5.36
C HIS A 181 9.69 -13.87 5.78
N THR A 182 9.76 -13.48 7.06
CA THR A 182 9.17 -12.22 7.51
C THR A 182 9.98 -11.04 6.96
N LEU A 183 9.31 -10.15 6.22
CA LEU A 183 9.92 -9.00 5.52
C LEU A 183 9.50 -7.66 6.10
N SER A 184 8.33 -7.59 6.71
CA SER A 184 7.75 -6.35 7.24
C SER A 184 7.28 -6.57 8.67
N LEU A 185 7.59 -5.60 9.53
CA LEU A 185 7.15 -5.55 10.91
C LEU A 185 6.51 -4.20 11.19
N VAL A 186 5.23 -4.21 11.50
CA VAL A 186 4.43 -3.06 11.90
C VAL A 186 4.13 -3.17 13.39
N PHE A 187 4.13 -2.05 14.10
CA PHE A 187 3.73 -1.99 15.51
C PHE A 187 2.52 -1.07 15.61
N ASP A 188 1.38 -1.64 15.98
CA ASP A 188 0.07 -0.99 16.05
C ASP A 188 -0.63 -1.40 17.36
N PRO A 189 -0.20 -0.83 18.50
CA PRO A 189 -0.61 -1.28 19.83
C PRO A 189 -2.11 -1.07 20.05
N GLU A 190 -2.82 -2.12 20.46
CA GLU A 190 -4.22 -2.02 20.86
C GLU A 190 -4.29 -1.38 22.26
N ARG A 191 -4.64 -0.08 22.31
CA ARG A 191 -4.82 0.66 23.57
C ARG A 191 -6.29 0.72 23.94
N ALA A 192 -6.58 0.62 25.24
CA ALA A 192 -7.93 0.80 25.76
C ALA A 192 -8.41 2.24 25.50
N PRO A 193 -9.72 2.47 25.25
CA PRO A 193 -10.29 3.81 25.03
C PRO A 193 -10.05 4.81 26.18
N ASP A 194 -9.73 4.31 27.38
CA ASP A 194 -9.48 5.10 28.59
C ASP A 194 -8.01 5.52 28.77
N ASP A 195 -7.13 5.31 27.77
CA ASP A 195 -5.81 5.96 27.76
C ASP A 195 -6.01 7.40 27.27
N PRO A 196 -6.00 8.40 28.17
CA PRO A 196 -6.41 9.75 27.82
C PRO A 196 -5.50 10.31 26.74
N ASP A 197 -6.08 11.06 25.81
CA ASP A 197 -5.40 11.99 24.91
C ASP A 197 -4.48 12.92 25.72
N VAL A 198 -3.29 12.46 26.06
CA VAL A 198 -2.26 13.33 26.58
C VAL A 198 -1.54 13.85 25.35
N SER A 199 -2.04 14.97 24.83
CA SER A 199 -1.30 15.74 23.85
C SER A 199 0.13 15.85 24.36
N TYR A 200 1.09 15.51 23.49
CA TYR A 200 2.52 15.53 23.79
C TYR A 200 2.91 16.82 24.52
N ALA A 201 2.30 17.95 24.13
CA ALA A 201 2.42 19.26 24.75
C ALA A 201 2.01 19.34 26.25
N ARG A 202 1.01 18.57 26.70
CA ARG A 202 0.57 18.54 28.11
C ARG A 202 1.43 17.61 28.99
N ARG A 203 2.09 16.62 28.39
CA ARG A 203 3.09 15.75 29.05
C ARG A 203 4.40 16.49 29.37
N LEU A 204 4.77 17.45 28.52
CA LEU A 204 6.01 18.25 28.61
C LEU A 204 5.92 19.43 29.60
N ALA A 205 4.71 19.91 29.92
CA ALA A 205 4.54 21.08 30.77
C ALA A 205 5.01 20.82 32.22
N GLY A 206 6.07 21.52 32.65
CA GLY A 206 6.63 21.43 34.00
C GLY A 206 7.61 20.28 34.23
N ARG A 207 8.01 19.56 33.18
CA ARG A 207 9.09 18.56 33.24
C ARG A 207 10.42 19.18 32.82
N SER A 208 11.51 18.73 33.44
CA SER A 208 12.86 19.07 32.98
C SER A 208 13.23 18.26 31.73
N ASP A 209 14.19 18.75 30.93
CA ASP A 209 14.67 18.04 29.73
C ASP A 209 15.14 16.62 30.05
N GLN A 210 15.74 16.43 31.23
CA GLN A 210 16.15 15.12 31.73
C GLN A 210 14.94 14.20 31.95
N GLN A 211 13.88 14.69 32.60
CA GLN A 211 12.65 13.90 32.79
C GLN A 211 11.98 13.55 31.47
N ILE A 212 12.02 14.45 30.49
CA ILE A 212 11.49 14.21 29.15
C ILE A 212 12.27 13.12 28.43
N ALA A 213 13.60 13.10 28.56
CA ALA A 213 14.43 12.04 28.01
C ALA A 213 14.21 10.69 28.73
N GLU A 214 14.10 10.70 30.06
CA GLU A 214 13.78 9.50 30.84
C GLU A 214 12.40 8.94 30.49
N ASP A 215 11.40 9.80 30.31
CA ASP A 215 10.06 9.43 29.84
C ASP A 215 10.09 8.89 28.41
N PHE A 216 10.93 9.44 27.54
CA PHE A 216 11.10 8.95 26.18
C PHE A 216 11.72 7.54 26.18
N VAL A 217 12.75 7.31 27.01
CA VAL A 217 13.33 5.98 27.20
C VAL A 217 12.27 5.01 27.73
N ALA A 218 11.49 5.43 28.74
CA ALA A 218 10.38 4.65 29.26
C ALA A 218 9.29 4.38 28.21
N HIS A 219 9.00 5.34 27.34
CA HIS A 219 8.00 5.21 26.29
C HIS A 219 8.45 4.26 25.17
N VAL A 220 9.72 4.33 24.77
CA VAL A 220 10.27 3.52 23.68
C VAL A 220 10.58 2.10 24.13
N ARG A 221 11.05 1.91 25.38
CA ARG A 221 11.45 0.59 25.92
C ARG A 221 10.42 -0.06 26.83
N GLY A 222 9.37 0.66 27.24
CA GLY A 222 8.38 0.19 28.21
C GLY A 222 8.86 0.14 29.66
N ALA A 223 10.14 0.43 29.91
CA ALA A 223 10.74 0.56 31.23
C ALA A 223 11.66 1.78 31.24
N GLY A 224 11.68 2.52 32.35
CA GLY A 224 12.54 3.70 32.50
C GLY A 224 14.02 3.34 32.45
N PRO A 225 14.89 4.34 32.24
CA PRO A 225 16.34 4.12 32.22
C PRO A 225 16.82 3.58 33.56
N ASP A 226 17.77 2.66 33.52
CA ASP A 226 18.46 2.17 34.72
C ASP A 226 19.43 3.22 35.30
N ALA A 227 20.11 2.89 36.40
CA ALA A 227 20.97 3.85 37.10
C ALA A 227 22.16 4.32 36.25
N ASP A 228 22.71 3.46 35.38
CA ASP A 228 23.83 3.79 34.52
C ASP A 228 23.35 4.66 33.36
N GLU A 229 22.18 4.35 32.79
CA GLU A 229 21.55 5.14 31.73
C GLU A 229 21.10 6.53 32.23
N GLN A 230 20.58 6.61 33.45
CA GLN A 230 20.26 7.89 34.10
C GLN A 230 21.50 8.75 34.30
N ALA A 231 22.65 8.15 34.63
CA ALA A 231 23.91 8.86 34.76
C ALA A 231 24.39 9.42 33.40
N VAL A 232 24.31 8.61 32.34
CA VAL A 232 24.67 9.03 30.97
C VAL A 232 23.75 10.18 30.49
N LEU A 233 22.44 10.06 30.70
CA LEU A 233 21.50 11.11 30.34
C LEU A 233 21.79 12.40 31.09
N ARG A 234 22.06 12.33 32.39
CA ARG A 234 22.41 13.50 33.21
C ARG A 234 23.69 14.16 32.74
N GLU A 235 24.74 13.38 32.50
CA GLU A 235 26.02 13.89 32.00
C GLU A 235 25.87 14.60 30.65
N ALA A 236 25.08 14.04 29.73
CA ALA A 236 24.80 14.65 28.44
C ALA A 236 24.09 16.00 28.56
N PHE A 237 23.09 16.12 29.43
CA PHE A 237 22.38 17.40 29.64
C PHE A 237 23.23 18.43 30.39
N ASP A 238 24.03 18.00 31.36
CA ASP A 238 24.94 18.88 32.09
C ASP A 238 26.03 19.43 31.16
N ALA A 239 26.56 18.62 30.24
CA ALA A 239 27.51 19.07 29.23
C ALA A 239 26.92 20.16 28.32
N VAL A 240 25.69 19.98 27.83
CA VAL A 240 25.00 20.98 26.99
C VAL A 240 24.74 22.28 27.76
N ARG A 241 24.34 22.19 29.04
CA ARG A 241 24.10 23.38 29.89
C ARG A 241 25.38 24.15 30.23
N LEU A 242 26.51 23.46 30.32
CA LEU A 242 27.81 24.07 30.57
C LEU A 242 28.42 24.71 29.32
N ASP A 243 27.99 24.31 28.12
CA ASP A 243 28.35 24.94 26.83
C ASP A 243 27.44 26.14 26.47
N ASP A 244 26.30 26.31 27.15
CA ASP A 244 25.33 27.39 26.90
C ASP A 244 25.66 28.81 27.48
N PRO A 245 26.60 29.03 28.43
CA PRO A 245 26.91 30.38 28.89
C PRO A 245 27.74 31.21 27.89
N GLU A 246 28.27 30.62 26.81
CA GLU A 246 29.04 31.35 25.80
C GLU A 246 28.22 31.86 24.59
N HIS A 247 26.96 31.43 24.42
CA HIS A 247 26.17 31.79 23.23
C HIS A 247 24.98 32.74 23.46
N GLU A 248 24.62 33.06 24.71
CA GLU A 248 23.50 33.99 25.00
C GLU A 248 23.86 35.50 24.99
N VAL A 249 25.14 35.88 24.82
CA VAL A 249 25.55 37.30 24.71
C VAL A 249 25.67 37.77 23.26
N THR A 250 25.44 36.91 22.26
CA THR A 250 25.45 37.33 20.84
C THR A 250 24.27 36.78 20.05
N ARG A 251 23.05 37.22 20.35
CA ARG A 251 21.99 37.37 19.34
C ARG A 251 20.89 38.33 19.74
#